data_AF-A0A0F9I3F9-F1
#
_entry.id   AF-A0A0F9I3F9-F1
#
_cell.length_a   1.000
_cell.length_b   1.000
_cell.length_c   1.000
_cell.angle_alpha   90.00
_cell.angle_beta   90.00
_cell.angle_gamma   90.00
#
_symmetry.space_group_name_H-M   'P 1'
#
loop_
_entity.id
_entity.type
_entity.pdbx_description
1 polymer ?
#
loop_
_entity_poly.entity_id
_entity_poly.type
_entity_poly.pdbx_seq_one_letter_code
_entity_poly.pdbx_strand_id
1 'polypeptide(L)'
;YKSESVGELAKQLAAGLVRLRRGYIDSAEALLRIIKNDTSYPYEFVVYRLTGYRPSRAELVEPIDGADLRADLPRLALQLCNSIELPAGAYSEPVYDTPALAKRFRVSTKTIQRWRRQGLVARRLVFEDGKKRIAFLTSSVRDFVDRRRRERRA
;
A
#
# COMPACT_ATOMS: atom_id res chain seq x y z
N TYR A 1 8.44 -10.45 4.34
CA TYR A 1 8.95 -9.36 3.50
C TYR A 1 10.05 -9.95 2.63
N LYS A 2 10.25 -9.42 1.43
CA LYS A 2 11.36 -9.77 0.55
C LYS A 2 12.63 -9.05 0.99
N SER A 3 12.51 -7.78 1.34
CA SER A 3 13.56 -7.00 1.99
C SER A 3 13.40 -7.06 3.52
N GLU A 4 14.46 -7.45 4.22
CA GLU A 4 14.48 -7.47 5.69
C GLU A 4 14.30 -6.06 6.27
N SER A 5 15.03 -5.07 5.75
CA SER A 5 14.98 -3.68 6.21
C SER A 5 13.58 -3.06 6.04
N VAL A 6 12.85 -3.37 4.97
CA VAL A 6 11.45 -2.95 4.81
C VAL A 6 10.53 -3.63 5.84
N GLY A 7 10.79 -4.90 6.13
CA GLY A 7 10.05 -5.64 7.15
C GLY A 7 10.24 -5.08 8.56
N GLU A 8 11.47 -4.72 8.92
CA GLU A 8 11.78 -4.05 10.18
C GLU A 8 11.15 -2.67 10.27
N LEU A 9 11.28 -1.86 9.22
CA LEU A 9 10.62 -0.56 9.14
C LEU A 9 9.10 -0.69 9.33
N ALA A 10 8.46 -1.66 8.69
CA ALA A 10 7.03 -1.91 8.86
C ALA A 10 6.66 -2.22 10.32
N LYS A 11 7.49 -2.98 11.05
CA LYS A 11 7.28 -3.26 12.48
C LYS A 11 7.41 -1.97 13.30
N GLN A 12 8.45 -1.17 13.06
CA GLN A 12 8.69 0.10 13.75
C GLN A 12 7.54 1.10 13.54
N LEU A 13 7.10 1.29 12.28
CA LEU A 13 5.98 2.19 11.96
C LEU A 13 4.66 1.70 12.59
N ALA A 14 4.45 0.38 12.62
CA ALA A 14 3.27 -0.22 13.25
C ALA A 14 3.31 -0.16 14.79
N ALA A 15 4.49 -0.06 15.41
CA ALA A 15 4.65 0.13 16.85
C ALA A 15 4.67 1.62 17.25
N GLY A 16 5.00 2.52 16.33
CA GLY A 16 5.08 3.96 16.56
C GLY A 16 3.73 4.66 16.76
N LEU A 17 3.74 5.99 16.67
CA LEU A 17 2.58 6.85 16.97
C LEU A 17 1.35 6.54 16.10
N VAL A 18 0.24 6.15 16.74
CA VAL A 18 -1.02 5.77 16.07
C VAL A 18 -1.50 6.83 15.08
N ARG A 19 -1.45 8.12 15.46
CA ARG A 19 -1.90 9.26 14.63
C ARG A 19 -1.19 9.37 13.28
N LEU A 20 0.04 8.85 13.16
CA LEU A 20 0.83 8.92 11.93
C LEU A 20 0.58 7.74 10.98
N ARG A 21 0.03 6.63 11.49
CA ARG A 21 -0.06 5.36 10.74
C ARG A 21 -0.94 5.48 9.50
N ARG A 22 -2.02 6.28 9.53
CA ARG A 22 -2.80 6.59 8.32
C ARG A 22 -1.93 7.21 7.23
N GLY A 23 -1.14 8.23 7.59
CA GLY A 23 -0.23 8.90 6.67
C GLY A 23 0.78 7.93 6.06
N TYR A 24 1.32 7.01 6.85
CA TYR A 24 2.24 5.98 6.34
C TYR A 24 1.58 5.02 5.34
N ILE A 25 0.30 4.66 5.54
CA ILE A 25 -0.45 3.84 4.57
C ILE A 25 -0.62 4.62 3.26
N ASP A 26 -0.97 5.90 3.35
CA ASP A 26 -1.13 6.78 2.18
C ASP A 26 0.20 6.97 1.43
N SER A 27 1.29 7.19 2.17
CA SER A 27 2.65 7.28 1.61
C SER A 27 3.12 5.98 0.96
N ALA A 28 2.79 4.82 1.52
CA ALA A 28 3.14 3.53 0.94
C ALA A 28 2.48 3.32 -0.44
N GLU A 29 1.22 3.73 -0.58
CA GLU A 29 0.52 3.72 -1.86
C GLU A 29 1.14 4.72 -2.85
N ALA A 30 1.44 5.94 -2.41
CA ALA A 30 2.07 6.95 -3.23
C ALA A 30 3.47 6.52 -3.71
N LEU A 31 4.25 5.86 -2.84
CA LEU A 31 5.56 5.32 -3.19
C LEU A 31 5.45 4.22 -4.24
N LEU A 32 4.50 3.28 -4.09
CA LEU A 32 4.29 2.19 -5.05
C LEU A 32 4.05 2.69 -6.49
N ARG A 33 3.50 3.90 -6.65
CA ARG A 33 3.23 4.50 -7.97
C ARG A 33 4.49 4.93 -8.72
N ILE A 34 5.58 5.22 -7.99
CA ILE A 34 6.81 5.77 -8.57
C ILE A 34 7.97 4.76 -8.62
N ILE A 35 7.88 3.67 -7.87
CA ILE A 35 8.92 2.62 -7.87
C ILE A 35 8.87 1.84 -9.19
N LYS A 36 10.02 1.71 -9.85
CA LYS A 36 10.27 0.85 -11.02
C LYS A 36 10.81 -0.50 -10.56
N ASN A 37 10.58 -1.56 -11.32
CA ASN A 37 11.09 -2.90 -10.98
C ASN A 37 12.61 -2.94 -11.11
N ASP A 38 13.15 -2.41 -12.20
CA ASP A 38 14.55 -2.62 -12.60
C ASP A 38 15.47 -1.52 -12.03
N THR A 39 15.19 -1.07 -10.82
CA THR A 39 15.89 0.03 -10.16
C THR A 39 16.01 -0.26 -8.68
N SER A 40 17.21 -0.15 -8.12
CA SER A 40 17.43 -0.25 -6.68
C SER A 40 17.25 1.11 -6.00
N TYR A 41 16.66 1.12 -4.83
CA TYR A 41 16.33 2.33 -4.08
C TYR A 41 17.07 2.36 -2.75
N PRO A 42 17.81 3.44 -2.42
CA PRO A 42 18.45 3.59 -1.12
C PRO A 42 17.44 3.49 0.03
N TYR A 43 17.84 2.87 1.15
CA TYR A 43 16.97 2.72 2.31
C TYR A 43 16.44 4.06 2.83
N GLU A 44 17.30 5.09 2.90
CA GLU A 44 16.90 6.45 3.30
C GLU A 44 15.81 7.04 2.40
N PHE A 45 15.84 6.78 1.09
CA PHE A 45 14.81 7.24 0.18
C PHE A 45 13.48 6.60 0.54
N VAL A 46 13.45 5.29 0.81
CA VAL A 46 12.22 4.58 1.22
C VAL A 46 11.69 5.12 2.55
N VAL A 47 12.55 5.28 3.56
CA VAL A 47 12.16 5.86 4.87
C VAL A 47 11.60 7.27 4.69
N TYR A 48 12.29 8.12 3.94
CA TYR A 48 11.86 9.50 3.71
C TYR A 48 10.53 9.55 2.97
N ARG A 49 10.33 8.73 1.94
CA ARG A 49 9.07 8.68 1.19
C ARG A 49 7.91 8.15 2.03
N LEU A 50 8.17 7.27 3.00
CA LEU A 50 7.14 6.74 3.89
C LEU A 50 6.81 7.71 5.04
N THR A 51 7.82 8.36 5.62
CA THR A 51 7.69 9.03 6.92
C THR A 51 7.92 10.54 6.88
N GLY A 52 8.56 11.06 5.83
CA GLY A 52 9.06 12.44 5.75
C GLY A 52 10.36 12.68 6.52
N TYR A 53 10.85 11.69 7.28
CA TYR A 53 12.09 11.78 8.05
C TYR A 53 13.29 11.23 7.27
N ARG A 54 14.44 11.90 7.39
CA ARG A 54 15.71 11.42 6.82
C ARG A 54 16.56 10.80 7.93
N PRO A 55 16.82 9.48 7.89
CA PRO A 55 17.63 8.83 8.90
C PRO A 55 19.11 9.18 8.75
N SER A 56 19.76 9.62 9.83
CA SER A 56 21.15 10.07 9.83
C SER A 56 22.21 8.96 9.62
N ARG A 57 21.83 7.68 9.61
CA ARG A 57 22.75 6.53 9.58
C ARG A 57 22.40 5.49 8.51
N ALA A 58 21.81 5.94 7.41
CA ALA A 58 21.26 5.07 6.37
C ALA A 58 22.31 4.41 5.46
N GLU A 59 23.53 4.95 5.43
CA GLU A 59 24.60 4.53 4.51
C GLU A 59 25.06 3.08 4.71
N LEU A 60 24.72 2.46 5.84
CA LEU A 60 25.08 1.08 6.18
C LEU A 60 24.05 0.04 5.71
N VAL A 61 22.91 0.47 5.15
CA VAL A 61 21.85 -0.45 4.71
C VAL A 61 21.91 -0.60 3.20
N GLU A 62 21.92 -1.85 2.73
CA GLU A 62 21.93 -2.15 1.30
C GLU A 62 20.71 -1.55 0.58
N PRO A 63 20.88 -1.03 -0.66
CA PRO A 63 19.76 -0.61 -1.48
C PRO A 63 18.75 -1.72 -1.70
N ILE A 64 17.47 -1.36 -1.70
CA ILE A 64 16.37 -2.31 -1.86
C ILE A 64 16.04 -2.45 -3.34
N ASP A 65 16.01 -3.68 -3.85
CA ASP A 65 15.55 -3.97 -5.21
C ASP A 65 14.11 -3.47 -5.43
N GLY A 66 13.87 -2.86 -6.59
CA GLY A 66 12.58 -2.25 -6.91
C GLY A 66 11.44 -3.25 -7.03
N ALA A 67 11.70 -4.46 -7.53
CA ALA A 67 10.70 -5.51 -7.62
C ALA A 67 10.31 -6.02 -6.22
N ASP A 68 11.29 -6.21 -5.34
CA ASP A 68 11.08 -6.59 -3.95
C ASP A 68 10.34 -5.50 -3.16
N LEU A 69 10.72 -4.23 -3.33
CA LEU A 69 10.04 -3.09 -2.71
C LEU A 69 8.57 -3.01 -3.15
N ARG A 70 8.29 -3.20 -4.44
CA ARG A 70 6.89 -3.23 -4.94
C ARG A 70 6.09 -4.40 -4.39
N ALA A 71 6.72 -5.55 -4.14
CA ALA A 71 6.08 -6.69 -3.51
C ALA A 71 5.77 -6.44 -2.02
N ASP A 72 6.62 -5.67 -1.34
CA ASP A 72 6.53 -5.43 0.09
C ASP A 72 5.67 -4.22 0.49
N LEU A 73 5.59 -3.16 -0.32
CA LEU A 73 4.79 -1.96 0.01
C LEU A 73 3.29 -2.26 0.28
N PRO A 74 2.58 -3.08 -0.53
CA PRO A 74 1.20 -3.47 -0.22
C PRO A 74 1.09 -4.26 1.09
N ARG A 75 2.11 -5.04 1.47
CA ARG A 75 2.14 -5.78 2.73
C ARG A 75 2.35 -4.85 3.92
N LEU A 76 3.27 -3.90 3.79
CA LEU A 76 3.51 -2.83 4.77
C LEU A 76 2.22 -2.03 5.02
N ALA A 77 1.53 -1.61 3.95
CA ALA A 77 0.26 -0.89 4.05
C ALA A 77 -0.81 -1.70 4.80
N LEU A 78 -0.93 -3.01 4.52
CA LEU A 78 -1.87 -3.88 5.22
C LEU A 78 -1.49 -4.14 6.68
N GLN A 79 -0.19 -4.26 7.00
CA GLN A 79 0.28 -4.39 8.38
C GLN A 79 -0.05 -3.14 9.19
N LEU A 80 0.16 -1.95 8.63
CA LEU A 80 -0.23 -0.69 9.27
C LEU A 80 -1.76 -0.58 9.43
N CYS A 81 -2.53 -0.99 8.43
CA CYS A 81 -4.00 -1.05 8.57
C CYS A 81 -4.43 -2.00 9.69
N ASN A 82 -3.70 -3.10 9.93
CA ASN A 82 -4.01 -4.03 11.00
C ASN A 82 -3.72 -3.42 12.38
N SER A 83 -2.75 -2.51 12.50
CA SER A 83 -2.37 -1.90 13.77
C SER A 83 -3.22 -0.70 14.17
N ILE A 84 -4.17 -0.25 13.33
CA ILE A 84 -5.11 0.83 13.67
C ILE A 84 -6.56 0.46 13.36
N GLU A 85 -7.49 1.10 14.06
CA GLU A 85 -8.88 1.17 13.64
C GLU A 85 -9.05 2.39 12.74
N LEU A 86 -9.16 2.13 11.44
CA LEU A 86 -9.32 3.18 10.44
C LEU A 86 -10.71 3.09 9.83
N PRO A 87 -11.63 4.02 10.16
CA PRO A 87 -12.97 4.05 9.59
C PRO A 87 -12.93 4.23 8.07
N ALA A 88 -13.85 3.60 7.35
CA ALA A 88 -14.01 3.79 5.91
C ALA A 88 -14.32 5.27 5.58
N GLY A 89 -15.09 5.95 6.45
CA GLY A 89 -15.39 7.38 6.35
C GLY A 89 -14.21 8.32 6.63
N ALA A 90 -13.02 7.81 6.99
CA ALA A 90 -11.82 8.65 7.12
C ALA A 90 -11.33 9.21 5.78
N TYR A 91 -11.77 8.62 4.65
CA TYR A 91 -11.45 9.05 3.30
C TYR A 91 -12.64 9.84 2.72
N SER A 92 -12.35 10.98 2.10
CA SER A 92 -13.33 11.83 1.41
C SER A 92 -13.68 11.32 0.01
N GLU A 93 -13.60 10.00 -0.20
CA GLU A 93 -13.89 9.35 -1.48
C GLU A 93 -14.59 8.01 -1.26
N PRO A 94 -15.34 7.48 -2.26
CA PRO A 94 -16.01 6.21 -2.11
C PRO A 94 -15.02 5.05 -1.90
N VAL A 95 -15.38 4.19 -0.96
CA VAL A 95 -14.64 2.99 -0.57
C VAL A 95 -15.45 1.75 -0.92
N TYR A 96 -14.84 0.78 -1.57
CA TYR A 96 -15.47 -0.48 -1.93
C TYR A 96 -14.82 -1.64 -1.22
N ASP A 97 -15.60 -2.51 -0.58
CA ASP A 97 -15.11 -3.82 -0.18
C ASP A 97 -15.00 -4.77 -1.39
N THR A 98 -14.53 -6.00 -1.17
CA THR A 98 -14.31 -6.94 -2.28
C THR A 98 -15.59 -7.30 -3.04
N PRO A 99 -16.72 -7.67 -2.39
CA PRO A 99 -18.00 -7.88 -3.08
C PRO A 99 -18.52 -6.65 -3.83
N ALA A 100 -18.49 -5.46 -3.21
CA ALA A 100 -18.97 -4.23 -3.85
C ALA A 100 -18.13 -3.88 -5.09
N LEU A 101 -16.81 -4.02 -5.00
CA LEU A 101 -15.92 -3.77 -6.14
C LEU A 101 -16.15 -4.79 -7.27
N ALA A 102 -16.33 -6.07 -6.93
CA ALA A 102 -16.64 -7.13 -7.89
C ALA A 102 -17.95 -6.83 -8.65
N LYS A 103 -19.01 -6.44 -7.93
CA LYS A 103 -20.30 -6.03 -8.53
C LYS A 103 -20.14 -4.82 -9.45
N ARG A 104 -19.40 -3.79 -9.01
CA ARG A 104 -19.17 -2.56 -9.79
C ARG A 104 -18.50 -2.85 -11.14
N PHE A 105 -17.52 -3.74 -11.16
CA PHE A 105 -16.78 -4.09 -12.38
C PHE A 105 -17.38 -5.29 -13.14
N ARG A 106 -18.49 -5.87 -12.66
CA ARG A 106 -19.11 -7.08 -13.22
C ARG A 106 -18.10 -8.24 -13.36
N VAL A 107 -17.24 -8.40 -12.36
CA VAL A 107 -16.24 -9.48 -12.29
C VAL A 107 -16.43 -10.32 -11.04
N SER A 108 -15.82 -11.49 -11.00
CA SER A 108 -15.81 -12.32 -9.79
C SER A 108 -14.94 -11.70 -8.69
N THR A 109 -15.20 -12.06 -7.43
CA THR A 109 -14.31 -11.74 -6.30
C THR A 109 -12.92 -12.35 -6.47
N LYS A 110 -12.80 -13.50 -7.15
CA LYS A 110 -11.50 -14.10 -7.54
C LYS A 110 -10.70 -13.16 -8.44
N THR A 111 -11.36 -12.43 -9.35
CA THR A 111 -10.72 -11.42 -10.21
C THR A 111 -10.16 -10.27 -9.39
N ILE A 112 -10.91 -9.77 -8.40
CA ILE A 112 -10.43 -8.72 -7.49
C ILE A 112 -9.24 -9.21 -6.67
N GLN A 113 -9.28 -10.44 -6.16
CA GLN A 113 -8.13 -11.05 -5.47
C GLN A 113 -6.91 -11.19 -6.39
N ARG A 114 -7.11 -11.49 -7.68
CA ARG A 114 -6.03 -11.50 -8.68
C ARG A 114 -5.45 -10.10 -8.88
N TRP A 115 -6.28 -9.05 -8.95
CA TRP A 115 -5.81 -7.67 -9.06
C TRP A 115 -4.95 -7.25 -7.87
N ARG A 116 -5.30 -7.68 -6.64
CA ARG A 116 -4.46 -7.46 -5.44
C ARG A 116 -3.06 -8.04 -5.61
N ARG A 117 -2.96 -9.29 -6.09
CA ARG A 117 -1.66 -9.93 -6.37
C ARG A 117 -0.86 -9.21 -7.47
N GLN A 118 -1.54 -8.40 -8.28
CA GLN A 118 -0.96 -7.64 -9.39
C GLN A 118 -0.74 -6.16 -9.03
N GLY A 119 -0.78 -5.81 -7.73
CA GLY A 119 -0.45 -4.49 -7.23
C GLY A 119 -1.63 -3.51 -7.13
N LEU A 120 -2.88 -4.01 -7.08
CA LEU A 120 -3.99 -3.20 -6.57
C LEU A 120 -3.83 -3.05 -5.06
N VAL A 121 -3.63 -1.82 -4.61
CA VAL A 121 -3.44 -1.51 -3.18
C VAL A 121 -4.77 -1.72 -2.45
N ALA A 122 -4.69 -2.54 -1.41
CA ALA A 122 -5.81 -2.86 -0.54
C ALA A 122 -5.55 -2.27 0.84
N ARG A 123 -6.60 -1.76 1.46
CA ARG A 123 -6.59 -1.28 2.85
C ARG A 123 -7.48 -2.17 3.69
N ARG A 124 -7.26 -2.17 5.00
CA ARG A 124 -8.20 -2.81 5.93
C ARG A 124 -8.90 -1.72 6.75
N LEU A 125 -10.20 -1.57 6.50
CA LEU A 125 -11.01 -0.45 7.00
C LEU A 125 -12.20 -0.96 7.82
N VAL A 126 -12.63 -0.18 8.80
CA VAL A 126 -13.82 -0.42 9.62
C VAL A 126 -15.01 0.27 8.95
N PHE A 127 -16.02 -0.51 8.58
CA PHE A 127 -17.25 0.02 7.97
C PHE A 127 -18.26 0.44 9.05
N GLU A 128 -19.35 1.09 8.65
CA GLU A 128 -20.38 1.60 9.57
C GLU A 128 -21.02 0.51 10.44
N ASP A 129 -21.03 -0.74 9.97
CA ASP A 129 -21.48 -1.89 10.75
C ASP A 129 -20.42 -2.44 11.74
N GLY A 130 -19.35 -1.69 11.98
CA GLY A 130 -18.24 -2.05 12.87
C GLY A 130 -17.31 -3.14 12.32
N LYS A 131 -17.59 -3.71 11.15
CA LYS A 131 -16.81 -4.84 10.63
C LYS A 131 -15.59 -4.35 9.85
N LYS A 132 -14.43 -4.92 10.22
CA LYS A 132 -13.16 -4.66 9.56
C LYS A 132 -13.03 -5.50 8.28
N ARG A 133 -13.01 -4.87 7.11
CA ARG A 133 -12.97 -5.54 5.80
C ARG A 133 -11.78 -5.09 4.96
N ILE A 134 -11.39 -5.93 4.01
CA ILE A 134 -10.51 -5.51 2.91
C ILE A 134 -11.29 -4.60 1.97
N ALA A 135 -10.74 -3.42 1.73
CA ALA A 135 -11.38 -2.38 0.97
C ALA A 135 -10.40 -1.62 0.07
N PHE A 136 -10.96 -0.91 -0.89
CA PHE A 136 -10.25 -0.23 -1.97
C PHE A 136 -10.83 1.16 -2.14
N LEU A 137 -9.95 2.16 -2.18
CA LEU A 137 -10.33 3.52 -2.53
C LEU A 137 -10.62 3.59 -4.03
N THR A 138 -11.50 4.50 -4.43
CA THR A 138 -11.82 4.74 -5.84
C THR A 138 -10.57 5.18 -6.61
N SER A 139 -9.76 6.05 -6.01
CA SER A 139 -8.47 6.50 -6.51
C SER A 139 -7.51 5.33 -6.76
N SER A 140 -7.31 4.46 -5.75
CA SER A 140 -6.46 3.27 -5.87
C SER A 140 -6.86 2.35 -7.02
N VAL A 141 -8.16 2.16 -7.23
CA VAL A 141 -8.68 1.33 -8.32
C VAL A 141 -8.46 1.99 -9.68
N ARG A 142 -8.72 3.30 -9.79
CA ARG A 142 -8.49 4.07 -11.02
C ARG A 142 -7.02 4.00 -11.43
N ASP A 143 -6.12 4.27 -10.49
CA ASP A 143 -4.68 4.26 -10.74
C ASP A 143 -4.17 2.88 -11.18
N PHE A 144 -4.71 1.80 -10.59
CA PHE A 144 -4.41 0.44 -11.01
C PHE A 144 -4.87 0.16 -12.45
N VAL A 145 -6.08 0.57 -12.81
CA VAL A 145 -6.62 0.39 -14.17
C VAL A 145 -5.82 1.20 -15.19
N ASP A 146 -5.47 2.45 -14.87
CA ASP A 146 -4.73 3.33 -15.78
C ASP A 146 -3.29 2.85 -15.99
N ARG A 147 -2.62 2.37 -14.94
CA ARG A 147 -1.29 1.74 -15.05
C ARG A 147 -1.33 0.55 -16.02
N ARG A 148 -2.32 -0.33 -15.89
CA ARG A 148 -2.49 -1.50 -16.77
C ARG A 148 -2.79 -1.15 -18.22
N ARG A 149 -3.51 -0.06 -18.45
CA ARG A 149 -3.76 0.43 -19.81
C ARG A 149 -2.48 0.92 -20.47
N ARG A 150 -1.57 1.55 -19.72
CA ARG A 150 -0.25 1.99 -20.22
C ARG A 150 0.67 0.80 -20.50
N GLU A 151 0.75 -0.17 -19.58
CA GLU A 151 1.57 -1.39 -19.74
C GLU A 151 1.15 -2.26 -20.93
N ARG A 152 -0.12 -2.20 -21.37
CA ARG A 152 -0.59 -2.93 -22.56
C ARG A 152 -0.36 -2.21 -23.89
N ARG A 153 0.02 -0.93 -23.84
CA ARG A 153 0.23 -0.08 -25.03
C ARG A 153 1.71 0.16 -25.33
N ALA A 154 2.59 -0.14 -24.36
CA ALA A 154 4.04 -0.15 -24.50
C ALA A 154 4.51 -1.56 -24.87
#